data_AF-A0A3M1KLH9-F1
#
_entry.id   AF-A0A3M1KLH9-F1
#
_cell.length_a   1.000
_cell.length_b   1.000
_cell.length_c   1.000
_cell.angle_alpha   90.00
_cell.angle_beta   90.00
_cell.angle_gamma   90.00
#
_symmetry.space_group_name_H-M   'P 1'
#
loop_
_entity.id
_entity.type
_entity.pdbx_description
1 polymer ?
#
loop_
_entity_poly.entity_id
_entity_poly.type
_entity_poly.pdbx_seq_one_letter_code
_entity_poly.pdbx_strand_id
1 'polypeptide(L)'
;IASADPLDPPFSIAADDCSNQTLAKEASCTVTVRCAPGATSTFGDTFDIPSDDPANPVVTFAVGAHAVLCGDANDDARVTATDALAVLKTAVGSGDCGGLDTCICNVDAASNVTATDALMVLKNAVGQPVALNCAC
;
A
#
# COMPACT_ATOMS: atom_id res chain seq x y z
N ILE A 1 6.90 -13.99 -18.13
CA ILE A 1 6.90 -12.85 -17.18
C ILE A 1 7.86 -13.17 -16.04
N ALA A 2 8.54 -12.15 -15.51
CA ALA A 2 9.48 -12.21 -14.39
C ALA A 2 10.50 -13.37 -14.55
N SER A 3 11.01 -13.52 -15.78
CA SER A 3 11.84 -14.67 -16.17
C SER A 3 13.32 -14.35 -16.07
N ALA A 4 13.73 -13.16 -16.48
CA ALA A 4 15.11 -12.70 -16.37
C ALA A 4 15.32 -11.85 -15.11
N ASP A 5 14.27 -11.16 -14.66
CA ASP A 5 14.21 -10.31 -13.48
C ASP A 5 12.96 -10.73 -12.67
N PRO A 6 13.08 -11.74 -11.79
CA PRO A 6 11.98 -12.20 -10.96
C PRO A 6 11.64 -11.18 -9.87
N LEU A 7 10.37 -11.12 -9.47
CA LEU A 7 9.95 -10.31 -8.33
C LEU A 7 10.60 -10.82 -7.02
N ASP A 8 11.16 -9.90 -6.25
CA ASP A 8 11.67 -10.15 -4.91
C ASP A 8 10.60 -9.93 -3.82
N PRO A 9 10.70 -10.61 -2.67
CA PRO A 9 9.81 -10.35 -1.53
C PRO A 9 9.81 -8.86 -1.14
N PRO A 10 8.64 -8.28 -0.81
CA PRO A 10 7.38 -8.94 -0.49
C PRO A 10 6.44 -9.17 -1.68
N PHE A 11 6.91 -8.93 -2.91
CA PHE A 11 6.12 -9.12 -4.11
C PHE A 11 6.17 -10.57 -4.59
N SER A 12 5.08 -11.01 -5.24
CA SER A 12 4.97 -12.34 -5.84
C SER A 12 3.92 -12.36 -6.93
N ILE A 13 4.04 -13.27 -7.90
CA ILE A 13 3.02 -13.51 -8.91
C ILE A 13 1.98 -14.47 -8.33
N ALA A 14 0.75 -13.98 -8.14
CA ALA A 14 -0.37 -14.77 -7.63
C ALA A 14 -1.12 -15.51 -8.75
N ALA A 15 -1.15 -14.96 -9.96
CA ALA A 15 -1.71 -15.58 -11.15
C ALA A 15 -1.04 -15.01 -12.41
N ASP A 16 -0.86 -15.84 -13.43
CA ASP A 16 -0.24 -15.46 -14.71
C ASP A 16 -0.93 -16.21 -15.86
N ASP A 17 -1.84 -15.50 -16.54
CA ASP A 17 -2.54 -15.99 -17.72
C ASP A 17 -1.87 -15.52 -19.03
N CYS A 18 -0.66 -14.96 -18.93
CA CYS A 18 0.05 -14.29 -20.02
C CYS A 18 1.28 -15.05 -20.49
N SER A 19 2.04 -15.68 -19.58
CA SER A 19 3.26 -16.40 -19.96
C SER A 19 2.96 -17.54 -20.95
N ASN A 20 3.76 -17.62 -22.01
CA ASN A 20 3.62 -18.57 -23.13
C ASN A 20 2.32 -18.43 -23.95
N GLN A 21 1.60 -17.31 -23.84
CA GLN A 21 0.47 -17.00 -24.70
C GLN A 21 0.91 -16.11 -25.88
N THR A 22 0.32 -16.35 -27.06
CA THR A 22 0.38 -15.40 -28.17
C THR A 22 -0.89 -14.57 -28.15
N LEU A 23 -0.75 -13.27 -27.89
CA LEU A 23 -1.87 -12.35 -27.92
C LEU A 23 -2.16 -11.94 -29.37
N ALA A 24 -3.38 -12.19 -29.83
CA ALA A 24 -3.85 -11.62 -31.08
C ALA A 24 -3.89 -10.08 -30.98
N LYS A 25 -3.94 -9.39 -32.11
CA LYS A 25 -4.14 -7.94 -32.14
C LYS A 25 -5.36 -7.56 -31.29
N GLU A 26 -5.20 -6.58 -30.41
CA GLU A 26 -6.23 -6.08 -29.46
C GLU A 26 -6.70 -7.10 -28.40
N ALA A 27 -6.08 -8.28 -28.30
CA ALA A 27 -6.31 -9.20 -27.20
C ALA A 27 -5.56 -8.75 -25.93
N SER A 28 -6.09 -9.13 -24.76
CA SER A 28 -5.45 -8.94 -23.46
C SER A 28 -5.41 -10.25 -22.69
N CYS A 29 -4.44 -10.35 -21.78
CA CYS A 29 -4.35 -11.38 -20.75
C CYS A 29 -4.12 -10.67 -19.40
N THR A 30 -4.20 -11.43 -18.30
CA THR A 30 -4.10 -10.90 -16.95
C THR A 30 -2.94 -11.52 -16.18
N VAL A 31 -2.24 -10.67 -15.42
CA VAL A 31 -1.27 -11.07 -14.39
C VAL A 31 -1.71 -10.43 -13.09
N THR A 32 -1.75 -11.22 -12.02
CA THR A 32 -2.04 -10.73 -10.68
C THR A 32 -0.75 -10.72 -9.87
N VAL A 33 -0.28 -9.53 -9.51
CA VAL A 33 0.82 -9.36 -8.55
C VAL A 33 0.25 -9.19 -7.15
N ARG A 34 0.84 -9.88 -6.18
CA ARG A 34 0.51 -9.77 -4.76
C ARG A 34 1.69 -9.17 -4.02
N CYS A 35 1.41 -8.20 -3.14
CA CYS A 35 2.35 -7.74 -2.12
C CYS A 35 1.90 -8.27 -0.75
N ALA A 36 2.79 -8.92 -0.01
CA ALA A 36 2.53 -9.44 1.33
C ALA A 36 3.66 -9.05 2.31
N PRO A 37 3.75 -7.77 2.70
CA PRO A 37 4.84 -7.26 3.51
C PRO A 37 4.75 -7.75 4.95
N GLY A 38 5.89 -8.16 5.53
CA GLY A 38 6.00 -8.58 6.93
C GLY A 38 6.33 -7.45 7.91
N ALA A 39 6.56 -6.24 7.40
CA ALA A 39 6.91 -5.05 8.17
C ALA A 39 6.35 -3.80 7.50
N THR A 40 6.16 -2.75 8.29
CA THR A 40 5.75 -1.43 7.80
C THR A 40 6.94 -0.74 7.14
N SER A 41 6.85 -0.52 5.84
CA SER A 41 7.87 0.12 5.01
C SER A 41 7.28 0.46 3.65
N THR A 42 7.97 1.31 2.91
CA THR A 42 7.84 1.36 1.46
C THR A 42 8.64 0.22 0.83
N PHE A 43 8.05 -0.47 -0.13
CA PHE A 43 8.67 -1.52 -0.94
C PHE A 43 8.56 -1.13 -2.40
N GLY A 44 9.61 -1.38 -3.16
CA GLY A 44 9.64 -1.16 -4.60
C GLY A 44 10.48 -2.23 -5.26
N ASP A 45 10.06 -2.64 -6.44
CA ASP A 45 10.75 -3.65 -7.23
C ASP A 45 10.48 -3.45 -8.72
N THR A 46 11.24 -4.14 -9.57
CA THR A 46 10.97 -4.25 -11.00
C THR A 46 10.89 -5.71 -11.41
N PHE A 47 10.21 -5.99 -12.51
CA PHE A 47 10.27 -7.30 -13.14
C PHE A 47 10.16 -7.17 -14.66
N ASP A 48 10.66 -8.19 -15.37
CA ASP A 48 10.66 -8.21 -16.83
C ASP A 48 9.40 -8.88 -17.41
N ILE A 49 8.93 -8.38 -18.54
CA ILE A 49 7.95 -9.04 -19.41
C ILE A 49 8.63 -9.28 -20.76
N PRO A 50 9.02 -10.54 -21.06
CA PRO A 50 9.51 -10.91 -22.38
C PRO A 50 8.42 -10.67 -23.44
N SER A 51 8.82 -10.17 -24.60
CA SER A 51 7.96 -9.85 -25.74
C SER A 51 8.57 -10.37 -27.04
N ASP A 52 7.72 -10.72 -28.01
CA ASP A 52 8.12 -11.11 -29.36
C ASP A 52 8.23 -9.92 -30.34
N ASP A 53 7.97 -8.68 -29.87
CA ASP A 53 8.27 -7.46 -30.64
C ASP A 53 9.80 -7.30 -30.81
N PRO A 54 10.34 -7.37 -32.04
CA PRO A 54 11.78 -7.24 -32.29
C PRO A 54 12.38 -5.90 -31.83
N ALA A 55 11.58 -4.84 -31.76
CA ALA A 55 12.05 -3.53 -31.30
C ALA A 55 12.10 -3.42 -29.77
N ASN A 56 11.20 -4.11 -29.07
CA ASN A 56 11.07 -4.09 -27.61
C ASN A 56 10.95 -5.51 -27.06
N PRO A 57 12.00 -6.35 -27.19
CA PRO A 57 11.91 -7.77 -26.86
C PRO A 57 11.77 -8.04 -25.35
N VAL A 58 11.98 -7.04 -24.51
CA VAL A 58 11.77 -7.08 -23.06
C VAL A 58 11.20 -5.74 -22.62
N VAL A 59 10.14 -5.77 -21.81
CA VAL A 59 9.56 -4.59 -21.17
C VAL A 59 9.71 -4.72 -19.66
N THR A 60 10.27 -3.72 -18.99
CA THR A 60 10.40 -3.70 -17.53
C THR A 60 9.23 -2.96 -16.91
N PHE A 61 8.62 -3.55 -15.89
CA PHE A 61 7.53 -2.94 -15.11
C PHE A 61 7.97 -2.72 -13.67
N ALA A 62 7.66 -1.55 -13.13
CA ALA A 62 7.87 -1.25 -11.72
C ALA A 62 6.62 -1.57 -10.90
N VAL A 63 6.84 -2.11 -9.70
CA VAL A 63 5.81 -2.31 -8.69
C VAL A 63 6.21 -1.57 -7.41
N GLY A 64 5.21 -1.05 -6.70
CA GLY A 64 5.41 -0.35 -5.43
C GLY A 64 4.30 -0.72 -4.47
N ALA A 65 4.65 -0.79 -3.18
CA ALA A 65 3.69 -0.98 -2.10
C ALA A 65 4.11 -0.20 -0.87
N HIS A 66 3.13 0.35 -0.16
CA HIS A 66 3.32 1.05 1.10
C HIS A 66 2.61 0.26 2.19
N ALA A 67 3.38 -0.37 3.08
CA ALA A 67 2.86 -1.06 4.24
C ALA A 67 2.92 -0.09 5.43
N VAL A 68 1.76 0.33 5.91
CA VAL A 68 1.62 1.38 6.93
C VAL A 68 0.85 0.84 8.14
N LEU A 69 1.15 1.38 9.32
CA LEU A 69 0.44 1.00 10.55
C LEU A 69 -0.86 1.80 10.66
N CYS A 70 -1.94 1.12 11.04
CA CYS A 70 -3.20 1.81 11.31
C CYS A 70 -3.01 2.83 12.45
N GLY A 71 -3.35 4.10 12.19
CA GLY A 71 -3.15 5.21 13.13
C GLY A 71 -1.75 5.83 13.14
N ASP A 72 -0.83 5.42 12.26
CA ASP A 72 0.46 6.10 12.00
C ASP A 72 0.24 7.16 10.92
N ALA A 73 -0.16 8.35 11.34
CA ALA A 73 -0.65 9.40 10.45
C ALA A 73 0.49 10.28 9.91
N ASN A 74 1.70 10.18 10.45
CA ASN A 74 2.87 10.89 9.96
C ASN A 74 3.87 9.99 9.20
N ASP A 75 3.55 8.69 9.03
CA ASP A 75 4.35 7.68 8.31
C ASP A 75 5.76 7.51 8.87
N ASP A 76 5.90 7.55 10.21
CA ASP A 76 7.19 7.37 10.89
C ASP A 76 7.43 5.94 11.42
N ALA A 77 6.54 5.02 11.03
CA ALA A 77 6.47 3.62 11.45
C ALA A 77 6.17 3.44 12.94
N ARG A 78 5.54 4.42 13.59
CA ARG A 78 5.15 4.37 15.00
C ARG A 78 3.78 5.00 15.22
N VAL A 79 3.02 4.44 16.16
CA VAL A 79 1.76 5.05 16.63
C VAL A 79 2.04 5.78 17.94
N THR A 80 2.03 7.10 17.89
CA THR A 80 2.38 7.99 18.99
C THR A 80 1.33 9.10 19.18
N ALA A 81 1.53 9.96 20.17
CA ALA A 81 0.70 11.15 20.35
C ALA A 81 0.84 12.16 19.20
N THR A 82 1.94 12.12 18.44
CA THR A 82 2.15 12.96 17.25
C THR A 82 1.15 12.60 16.16
N ASP A 83 0.86 11.32 16.00
CA ASP A 83 -0.13 10.80 15.05
C ASP A 83 -1.53 11.25 15.40
N ALA A 84 -1.92 11.14 16.67
CA ALA A 84 -3.19 11.65 17.14
C ALA A 84 -3.38 13.14 16.82
N LEU A 85 -2.31 13.94 16.93
CA LEU A 85 -2.36 15.35 16.54
C LEU A 85 -2.49 15.51 15.02
N ALA A 86 -1.80 14.71 14.22
CA ALA A 86 -1.94 14.73 12.76
C ALA A 86 -3.38 14.37 12.34
N VAL A 87 -3.94 13.28 12.88
CA VAL A 87 -5.34 12.88 12.68
C VAL A 87 -6.31 14.01 13.07
N LEU A 88 -6.09 14.65 14.22
CA LEU A 88 -6.94 15.76 14.66
C LEU A 88 -6.86 16.94 13.69
N LYS A 89 -5.67 17.26 13.18
CA LYS A 89 -5.50 18.31 12.17
C LYS A 89 -6.25 17.99 10.89
N THR A 90 -6.24 16.72 10.45
CA THR A 90 -7.03 16.24 9.31
C THR A 90 -8.53 16.38 9.57
N ALA A 91 -9.02 15.95 10.73
CA ALA A 91 -10.43 16.04 11.12
C ALA A 91 -10.97 17.48 11.12
N VAL A 92 -10.13 18.47 11.48
CA VAL A 92 -10.53 19.89 11.49
C VAL A 92 -10.23 20.62 10.18
N GLY A 93 -9.73 19.93 9.15
CA GLY A 93 -9.40 20.52 7.85
C GLY A 93 -8.16 21.43 7.86
N SER A 94 -7.27 21.26 8.84
CA SER A 94 -6.04 22.06 9.01
C SER A 94 -4.75 21.34 8.61
N GLY A 95 -4.86 20.10 8.14
CA GLY A 95 -3.74 19.28 7.67
C GLY A 95 -4.24 18.08 6.88
N ASP A 96 -3.30 17.33 6.30
CA ASP A 96 -3.53 16.06 5.63
C ASP A 96 -3.10 14.88 6.52
N CYS A 97 -3.51 13.67 6.13
CA CYS A 97 -3.11 12.42 6.77
C CYS A 97 -1.72 11.99 6.25
N GLY A 98 -0.70 12.82 6.46
CA GLY A 98 0.68 12.53 6.03
C GLY A 98 0.88 12.41 4.51
N GLY A 99 -0.04 12.96 3.71
CA GLY A 99 -0.03 12.81 2.24
C GLY A 99 -0.33 11.39 1.74
N LEU A 100 -0.71 10.47 2.64
CA LEU A 100 -1.05 9.08 2.35
C LEU A 100 -2.56 8.88 2.11
N ASP A 101 -2.96 7.62 1.95
CA ASP A 101 -4.35 7.23 1.95
C ASP A 101 -5.01 7.63 3.29
N THR A 102 -6.13 8.34 3.20
CA THR A 102 -6.93 8.82 4.34
C THR A 102 -7.38 7.67 5.26
N CYS A 103 -7.36 6.43 4.76
CA CYS A 103 -7.75 5.23 5.50
C CYS A 103 -6.96 5.01 6.80
N ILE A 104 -5.69 5.43 6.89
CA ILE A 104 -4.88 5.22 8.12
C ILE A 104 -5.23 6.19 9.26
N CYS A 105 -5.79 7.36 8.93
CA CYS A 105 -6.29 8.31 9.93
C CYS A 105 -7.73 8.00 10.37
N ASN A 106 -8.44 7.13 9.66
CA ASN A 106 -9.79 6.70 9.98
C ASN A 106 -9.73 5.35 10.70
N VAL A 107 -9.44 5.42 12.00
CA VAL A 107 -9.03 4.26 12.82
C VAL A 107 -10.19 3.52 13.45
N ASP A 108 -11.42 3.97 13.25
CA ASP A 108 -12.64 3.25 13.61
C ASP A 108 -13.45 2.77 12.40
N ALA A 109 -12.90 2.95 11.19
CA ALA A 109 -13.55 2.67 9.90
C ALA A 109 -14.92 3.35 9.73
N ALA A 110 -15.12 4.52 10.35
CA ALA A 110 -16.28 5.37 10.08
C ALA A 110 -16.24 5.92 8.64
N SER A 111 -17.24 6.69 8.23
CA SER A 111 -17.25 7.27 6.88
C SER A 111 -16.34 8.49 6.71
N ASN A 112 -15.82 9.07 7.80
CA ASN A 112 -15.00 10.28 7.79
C ASN A 112 -13.97 10.24 8.92
N VAL A 113 -12.85 10.94 8.74
CA VAL A 113 -11.89 11.23 9.82
C VAL A 113 -12.46 12.31 10.73
N THR A 114 -12.50 12.04 12.03
CA THR A 114 -13.06 12.91 13.07
C THR A 114 -12.12 13.04 14.27
N ALA A 115 -12.48 13.88 15.24
CA ALA A 115 -11.75 13.94 16.50
C ALA A 115 -11.83 12.61 17.31
N THR A 116 -12.79 11.73 17.00
CA THR A 116 -12.89 10.40 17.61
C THR A 116 -11.71 9.53 17.22
N ASP A 117 -11.32 9.56 15.94
CA ASP A 117 -10.15 8.86 15.42
C ASP A 117 -8.87 9.30 16.14
N ALA A 118 -8.66 10.61 16.23
CA ALA A 118 -7.52 11.20 16.94
C ALA A 118 -7.47 10.75 18.41
N LEU A 119 -8.63 10.70 19.08
CA LEU A 119 -8.71 10.23 20.46
C LEU A 119 -8.38 8.73 20.57
N MET A 120 -8.83 7.90 19.62
CA MET A 120 -8.52 6.47 19.59
C MET A 120 -7.02 6.22 19.38
N VAL A 121 -6.40 6.94 18.45
CA VAL A 121 -4.94 6.92 18.26
C VAL A 121 -4.21 7.32 19.54
N LEU A 122 -4.62 8.41 20.19
CA LEU A 122 -3.97 8.85 21.43
C LEU A 122 -4.09 7.81 22.54
N LYS A 123 -5.27 7.20 22.70
CA LYS A 123 -5.50 6.13 23.68
C LYS A 123 -4.59 4.93 23.41
N ASN A 124 -4.50 4.49 22.16
CA ASN A 124 -3.61 3.40 21.76
C ASN A 124 -2.14 3.74 22.03
N ALA A 125 -1.69 4.94 21.62
CA ALA A 125 -0.34 5.44 21.80
C ALA A 125 0.12 5.51 23.27
N VAL A 126 -0.80 5.80 24.21
CA VAL A 126 -0.51 5.83 25.66
C VAL A 126 -0.71 4.48 26.35
N GLY A 127 -0.91 3.40 25.60
CA GLY A 127 -1.01 2.03 26.13
C GLY A 127 -2.39 1.66 26.68
N GLN A 128 -3.44 2.40 26.35
CA GLN A 128 -4.80 1.94 26.65
C GLN A 128 -5.18 0.79 25.70
N PRO A 129 -6.02 -0.16 26.15
CA PRO A 129 -6.43 -1.31 25.35
C PRO A 129 -7.51 -0.92 24.32
N VAL A 130 -7.18 -0.01 23.41
CA VAL A 130 -8.03 0.41 22.29
C VAL A 130 -7.47 -0.19 21.02
N ALA A 131 -8.28 -1.00 20.33
CA ALA A 131 -7.94 -1.50 19.01
C ALA A 131 -8.19 -0.41 17.96
N LEU A 132 -7.25 -0.26 17.02
CA LEU A 132 -7.40 0.56 15.84
C LEU A 132 -7.77 -0.35 14.67
N ASN A 133 -8.73 0.07 13.86
CA ASN A 133 -9.24 -0.67 12.72
C ASN A 133 -9.34 0.26 11.51
N CYS A 134 -8.35 0.16 10.63
CA CYS A 134 -8.31 0.90 9.38
C CYS A 134 -8.79 -0.02 8.26
N ALA A 135 -9.78 0.43 7.48
CA ALA A 135 -10.24 -0.26 6.29
C ALA A 135 -9.49 0.28 5.07
N CYS A 136 -8.27 -0.22 4.91
CA CYS A 136 -7.43 -0.13 3.72
C CYS A 136 -7.40 -1.55 3.08
#